data_AF-A0A1I0PKU5-F1
#
_entry.id   AF-A0A1I0PKU5-F1
#
_cell.length_a   1.000
_cell.length_b   1.000
_cell.length_c   1.000
_cell.angle_alpha   90.00
_cell.angle_beta   90.00
_cell.angle_gamma   90.00
#
_symmetry.space_group_name_H-M   'P 1'
#
loop_
_entity.id
_entity.type
_entity.pdbx_description
1 polymer ?
#
loop_
_entity_poly.entity_id
_entity_poly.type
_entity_poly.pdbx_seq_one_letter_code
_entity_poly.pdbx_strand_id
1 'polypeptide(L)'
;MHAGTFPALAETASMSATPPSETAPFPFPTQVVYDGPADRLRVAVDLAPAPLDDVTVEADSRRLRIAVERGGAVTERTLTPLPPGLAFGDERQAIYNNGVLSVSLGTRPRPRPRPRGR
;
A
#
# COMPACT_ATOMS: atom_id res chain seq x y z
N MET A 1 14.25 -53.96 41.18
CA MET A 1 15.28 -53.96 40.12
C MET A 1 14.93 -52.86 39.13
N HIS A 2 15.92 -52.05 38.75
CA HIS A 2 15.83 -50.84 37.93
C HIS A 2 15.53 -51.09 36.44
N ALA A 3 14.86 -50.12 35.81
CA ALA A 3 15.07 -49.53 34.46
C ALA A 3 13.72 -48.95 33.97
N GLY A 4 13.53 -47.74 33.44
CA GLY A 4 14.38 -46.61 33.06
C GLY A 4 13.53 -45.65 32.21
N THR A 5 13.98 -44.39 32.06
CA THR A 5 13.53 -43.30 31.14
C THR A 5 13.01 -42.03 31.84
N PHE A 6 13.83 -40.98 31.81
CA PHE A 6 13.49 -39.56 32.05
C PHE A 6 13.17 -38.86 30.69
N PRO A 7 12.95 -37.52 30.63
CA PRO A 7 11.66 -36.85 30.45
C PRO A 7 11.49 -36.27 29.02
N ALA A 8 10.30 -35.77 28.68
CA ALA A 8 10.15 -34.86 27.55
C ALA A 8 9.33 -33.64 27.99
N LEU A 9 10.05 -32.58 28.32
CA LEU A 9 9.55 -31.21 28.29
C LEU A 9 9.11 -30.93 26.84
N ALA A 10 7.81 -30.81 26.60
CA ALA A 10 7.29 -30.26 25.36
C ALA A 10 7.44 -28.74 25.43
N GLU A 11 8.67 -28.28 25.17
CA GLU A 11 8.92 -26.92 24.70
C GLU A 11 8.76 -26.95 23.18
N THR A 12 7.59 -26.61 22.69
CA THR A 12 7.42 -26.15 21.31
C THR A 12 6.78 -24.80 21.36
N ALA A 13 7.66 -23.79 21.39
CA ALA A 13 7.52 -22.48 20.80
C ALA A 13 6.08 -22.01 20.57
N SER A 14 5.63 -21.11 21.43
CA SER A 14 4.80 -20.00 20.98
C SER A 14 5.51 -19.35 19.80
N MET A 15 5.16 -19.76 18.57
CA MET A 15 5.23 -18.85 17.46
C MET A 15 4.26 -17.74 17.81
N SER A 16 4.79 -16.68 18.41
CA SER A 16 4.22 -15.34 18.31
C SER A 16 4.18 -15.05 16.82
N ALA A 17 3.13 -15.55 16.15
CA ALA A 17 2.63 -14.90 14.97
C ALA A 17 2.33 -13.49 15.47
N THR A 18 3.23 -12.56 15.15
CA THR A 18 2.88 -11.14 15.17
C THR A 18 1.52 -11.08 14.49
N PRO A 19 0.45 -10.62 15.20
CA PRO A 19 -0.81 -10.39 14.52
C PRO A 19 -0.47 -9.54 13.29
N PRO A 20 -1.03 -9.82 12.10
CA PRO A 20 -0.80 -8.95 10.95
C PRO A 20 -1.09 -7.55 11.47
N SER A 21 -0.07 -6.69 11.53
CA SER A 21 -0.14 -5.40 12.23
C SER A 21 -1.50 -4.83 11.93
N GLU A 22 -2.37 -4.84 12.94
CA GLU A 22 -3.78 -4.53 12.78
C GLU A 22 -3.78 -3.21 12.05
N THR A 23 -4.13 -3.25 10.76
CA THR A 23 -3.84 -2.14 9.87
C THR A 23 -4.77 -1.05 10.34
N ALA A 24 -4.23 -0.17 11.20
CA ALA A 24 -4.99 0.90 11.79
C ALA A 24 -5.73 1.58 10.65
N PRO A 25 -7.05 1.75 10.76
CA PRO A 25 -7.84 2.31 9.67
C PRO A 25 -7.19 3.63 9.27
N PHE A 26 -6.84 3.77 7.99
CA PHE A 26 -6.14 4.93 7.50
C PHE A 26 -6.97 6.19 7.80
N PRO A 27 -6.54 7.03 8.77
CA PRO A 27 -7.41 8.03 9.39
C PRO A 27 -7.54 9.30 8.53
N PHE A 28 -6.94 9.30 7.35
CA PHE A 28 -6.84 10.43 6.45
C PHE A 28 -7.91 10.32 5.35
N PRO A 29 -8.80 11.31 5.22
CA PRO A 29 -9.77 11.38 4.13
C PRO A 29 -9.07 11.24 2.78
N THR A 30 -9.59 10.32 1.95
CA THR A 30 -8.99 9.98 0.66
C THR A 30 -10.06 10.05 -0.42
N GLN A 31 -9.83 10.87 -1.44
CA GLN A 31 -10.65 10.97 -2.64
C GLN A 31 -9.88 10.41 -3.84
N VAL A 32 -10.57 9.63 -4.66
CA VAL A 32 -10.00 8.97 -5.83
C VAL A 32 -10.91 9.21 -7.02
N VAL A 33 -10.37 9.81 -8.08
CA VAL A 33 -11.08 10.12 -9.30
C VAL A 33 -10.27 9.60 -10.48
N TYR A 34 -10.89 8.77 -11.31
CA TYR A 34 -10.31 8.38 -12.59
C TYR A 34 -11.00 9.16 -13.72
N ASP A 35 -10.19 9.89 -14.50
CA ASP A 35 -10.60 10.62 -15.69
C ASP A 35 -10.21 9.79 -16.92
N GLY A 36 -11.17 9.03 -17.45
CA GLY A 36 -10.97 8.16 -18.61
C GLY A 36 -10.56 8.91 -19.88
N PRO A 37 -11.25 9.99 -20.29
CA PRO A 37 -10.87 10.80 -21.45
C PRO A 37 -9.45 11.38 -21.39
N ALA A 38 -8.95 11.70 -20.20
CA ALA A 38 -7.58 12.18 -20.01
C ALA A 38 -6.58 11.05 -19.69
N ASP A 39 -7.03 9.80 -19.67
CA ASP A 39 -6.28 8.62 -19.22
C ASP A 39 -5.51 8.89 -17.92
N ARG A 40 -6.14 9.55 -16.94
CA ARG A 40 -5.44 10.03 -15.74
C ARG A 40 -6.19 9.69 -14.47
N LEU A 41 -5.49 9.10 -13.51
CA LEU A 41 -5.94 8.96 -12.14
C LEU A 41 -5.52 10.18 -11.32
N ARG A 42 -6.43 10.72 -10.52
CA ARG A 42 -6.18 11.74 -9.52
C ARG A 42 -6.58 11.22 -8.15
N VAL A 43 -5.68 11.39 -7.18
CA VAL A 43 -5.91 11.03 -5.78
C VAL A 43 -5.61 12.25 -4.93
N ALA A 44 -6.55 12.64 -4.09
CA ALA A 44 -6.35 13.69 -3.10
C ALA A 44 -6.47 13.06 -1.72
N VAL A 45 -5.49 13.32 -0.86
CA VAL A 45 -5.48 12.84 0.53
C VAL A 45 -5.28 14.03 1.45
N ASP A 46 -6.20 14.21 2.37
CA ASP A 46 -6.06 15.19 3.45
C ASP A 46 -5.21 14.57 4.56
N LEU A 47 -3.96 14.99 4.64
CA LEU A 47 -2.95 14.50 5.56
C LEU A 47 -2.77 15.41 6.77
N ALA A 48 -3.50 16.53 6.87
CA ALA A 48 -3.29 17.50 7.93
C ALA A 48 -3.47 16.86 9.33
N PRO A 49 -2.63 17.21 10.32
CA PRO A 49 -1.46 18.09 10.26
C PRO A 49 -0.10 17.41 9.95
N ALA A 50 -0.04 16.27 9.25
CA ALA A 50 1.22 15.57 8.97
C ALA A 50 2.09 16.34 7.97
N PRO A 51 3.38 16.63 8.26
CA PRO A 51 4.29 17.32 7.34
C PRO A 51 4.67 16.43 6.14
N LEU A 52 5.16 17.04 5.06
CA LEU A 52 5.55 16.30 3.84
C LEU A 52 6.67 15.28 4.10
N ASP A 53 7.61 15.59 4.99
CA ASP A 53 8.76 14.73 5.29
C ASP A 53 8.35 13.37 5.88
N ASP A 54 7.16 13.33 6.50
CA ASP A 54 6.58 12.13 7.10
C ASP A 54 5.74 11.30 6.10
N VAL A 55 5.63 11.76 4.85
CA VAL A 55 4.73 11.18 3.85
C VAL A 55 5.52 10.50 2.75
N THR A 56 5.33 9.19 2.62
CA THR A 56 5.91 8.39 1.55
C THR A 56 4.82 7.98 0.55
N VAL A 57 5.06 8.21 -0.74
CA VAL A 57 4.15 7.86 -1.82
C VAL A 57 4.86 6.96 -2.82
N GLU A 58 4.36 5.74 -2.98
CA GLU A 58 4.91 4.76 -3.92
C GLU A 58 3.85 4.37 -4.94
N ALA A 59 4.19 4.48 -6.23
CA ALA A 59 3.34 4.00 -7.31
C ALA A 59 4.00 2.80 -8.00
N ASP A 60 3.36 1.63 -7.91
CA ASP A 60 3.73 0.45 -8.69
C ASP A 60 3.07 0.52 -10.09
N SER A 61 2.92 -0.60 -10.77
CA SER A 61 2.20 -0.76 -12.03
C SER A 61 0.69 -0.54 -11.92
N ARG A 62 0.06 -0.84 -10.78
CA ARG A 62 -1.40 -0.72 -10.57
C ARG A 62 -1.79 -0.39 -9.13
N ARG A 63 -0.81 -0.20 -8.25
CA ARG A 63 -1.00 0.03 -6.82
C ARG A 63 -0.39 1.37 -6.46
N LEU A 64 -1.15 2.21 -5.79
CA LEU A 64 -0.65 3.43 -5.17
C LEU A 64 -0.62 3.18 -3.67
N ARG A 65 0.56 3.23 -3.06
CA ARG A 65 0.74 3.12 -1.61
C ARG A 65 1.07 4.51 -1.06
N ILE A 66 0.40 4.86 0.02
CA ILE A 66 0.59 6.11 0.74
C ILE A 66 0.86 5.70 2.18
N ALA A 67 2.03 6.03 2.70
CA ALA A 67 2.42 5.79 4.07
C ALA A 67 2.68 7.13 4.76
N VAL A 68 2.21 7.25 5.99
CA VAL A 68 2.36 8.45 6.82
C VAL A 68 2.95 8.01 8.14
N GLU A 69 4.11 8.55 8.49
CA GLU A 69 4.74 8.35 9.79
C GLU A 69 4.27 9.45 10.74
N ARG A 70 3.77 9.10 11.93
CA ARG A 70 3.43 10.09 12.97
C ARG A 70 3.72 9.51 14.34
N GLY A 71 4.52 10.24 15.12
CA GLY A 71 4.79 9.86 16.52
C GLY A 71 5.42 8.47 16.66
N GLY A 72 6.24 8.05 15.69
CA GLY A 72 6.88 6.74 15.65
C GLY A 72 6.00 5.58 15.18
N ALA A 73 4.77 5.86 14.71
CA ALA A 73 3.89 4.88 14.11
C ALA A 73 3.69 5.16 12.61
N VAL A 74 3.72 4.11 11.79
CA VAL A 74 3.44 4.21 10.35
C VAL A 74 2.01 3.75 10.09
N THR A 75 1.23 4.62 9.45
CA THR A 75 -0.10 4.29 8.95
C THR A 75 -0.09 4.28 7.43
N GLU A 76 -0.58 3.22 6.83
CA GLU A 76 -0.52 3.03 5.38
C GLU A 76 -1.87 2.77 4.72
N ARG A 77 -1.97 3.17 3.45
CA ARG A 77 -3.10 2.85 2.58
C ARG A 77 -2.61 2.46 1.21
N THR A 78 -3.09 1.32 0.74
CA THR A 78 -2.87 0.86 -0.64
C THR A 78 -4.16 0.99 -1.43
N LEU A 79 -4.10 1.67 -2.57
CA LEU A 79 -5.20 1.88 -3.51
C LEU A 79 -4.93 1.07 -4.78
N THR A 80 -5.98 0.41 -5.29
CA THR A 80 -5.99 -0.28 -6.60
C THR A 80 -7.10 0.27 -7.50
N PRO A 81 -7.06 1.55 -7.87
CA PRO A 81 -8.24 2.25 -8.39
C PRO A 81 -8.45 2.05 -9.90
N LEU A 82 -7.53 1.40 -10.59
CA LEU A 82 -7.62 1.21 -12.04
C LEU A 82 -8.44 -0.02 -12.41
N PRO A 83 -9.36 0.10 -13.39
CA PRO A 83 -10.04 -1.03 -13.99
C PRO A 83 -9.09 -2.14 -14.47
N PRO A 84 -9.56 -3.40 -14.58
CA PRO A 84 -8.81 -4.48 -15.20
C PRO A 84 -8.37 -4.11 -16.62
N GLY A 85 -7.09 -4.31 -16.94
CA GLY A 85 -6.53 -3.99 -18.26
C GLY A 85 -5.85 -2.63 -18.36
N LEU A 86 -5.89 -1.80 -17.32
CA LEU A 86 -5.12 -0.56 -17.22
C LEU A 86 -3.98 -0.67 -16.20
N ALA A 87 -2.91 0.08 -16.46
CA ALA A 87 -1.74 0.23 -15.59
C ALA A 87 -1.33 1.70 -15.50
N PHE A 88 -0.62 2.06 -14.44
CA PHE A 88 0.03 3.35 -14.33
C PHE A 88 1.13 3.49 -15.40
N GLY A 89 1.16 4.67 -16.02
CA GLY A 89 2.19 5.09 -16.94
C GLY A 89 3.39 5.70 -16.24
N ASP A 90 4.20 6.36 -17.04
CA ASP A 90 5.44 7.02 -16.60
C ASP A 90 5.17 8.47 -16.17
N GLU A 91 4.05 9.06 -16.58
CA GLU A 91 3.58 10.35 -16.09
C GLU A 91 3.11 10.24 -14.63
N ARG A 92 3.92 10.76 -13.71
CA ARG A 92 3.63 10.71 -12.28
C ARG A 92 3.94 12.06 -11.67
N GLN A 93 2.99 12.59 -10.92
CA GLN A 93 3.13 13.86 -10.24
C GLN A 93 2.53 13.74 -8.83
N ALA A 94 3.25 14.24 -7.83
CA ALA A 94 2.76 14.39 -6.47
C ALA A 94 3.00 15.84 -6.04
N ILE A 95 1.95 16.50 -5.57
CA ILE A 95 1.99 17.88 -5.08
C ILE A 95 1.43 17.85 -3.67
N TYR A 96 2.19 18.36 -2.71
CA TYR A 96 1.72 18.55 -1.35
C TYR A 96 1.56 20.04 -1.09
N ASN A 97 0.35 20.46 -0.73
CA ASN A 97 0.04 21.86 -0.48
C ASN A 97 -0.99 21.97 0.64
N ASN A 98 -0.70 22.79 1.66
CA ASN A 98 -1.61 23.07 2.78
C ASN A 98 -2.19 21.82 3.47
N GLY A 99 -1.40 20.77 3.67
CA GLY A 99 -1.87 19.53 4.31
C GLY A 99 -2.51 18.52 3.34
N VAL A 100 -2.71 18.87 2.08
CA VAL A 100 -3.33 18.00 1.08
C VAL A 100 -2.28 17.47 0.11
N LEU A 101 -2.18 16.15 0.03
CA LEU A 101 -1.40 15.45 -0.98
C LEU A 101 -2.28 15.17 -2.21
N SER A 102 -1.90 15.77 -3.34
CA SER A 102 -2.51 15.53 -4.64
C SER A 102 -1.57 14.70 -5.51
N VAL A 103 -1.96 13.46 -5.82
CA VAL A 103 -1.22 12.55 -6.71
C VAL A 103 -1.97 12.44 -8.04
N SER A 104 -1.26 12.70 -9.13
CA SER A 104 -1.74 12.49 -10.51
C SER A 104 -0.88 11.44 -11.19
N LEU A 105 -1.52 10.37 -11.68
CA LEU A 105 -0.86 9.28 -12.40
C LEU A 105 -1.50 9.15 -13.79
N GLY A 106 -0.70 9.28 -14.83
CA GLY A 106 -1.10 8.87 -16.18
C GLY A 106 -1.36 7.36 -16.20
N THR A 107 -2.26 6.93 -17.06
CA THR A 107 -2.66 5.54 -17.22
C THR A 107 -2.43 5.09 -18.65
N ARG A 108 -2.23 3.80 -18.83
CA ARG A 108 -2.02 3.18 -20.14
C ARG A 108 -2.65 1.80 -20.18
N PRO A 109 -3.01 1.31 -21.37
CA PRO A 109 -3.37 -0.09 -21.57
C PRO A 109 -2.24 -1.00 -21.06
N ARG A 110 -2.62 -2.02 -20.29
CA ARG A 110 -1.69 -3.03 -19.84
C ARG A 110 -1.26 -3.87 -21.05
N PRO A 111 0.04 -4.14 -21.22
CA PRO A 111 0.50 -5.09 -22.23
C PRO A 111 -0.20 -6.43 -22.00
N ARG A 112 -0.89 -6.95 -23.02
CA ARG A 112 -1.45 -8.30 -22.93
C ARG A 112 -0.29 -9.27 -22.70
N PRO A 113 -0.41 -10.20 -21.73
CA PRO A 113 0.59 -11.25 -21.62
C PRO A 113 0.64 -11.97 -22.98
N ARG A 114 1.85 -12.05 -23.56
CA ARG A 114 2.03 -12.82 -24.80
C ARG A 114 1.55 -14.25 -24.52
N PRO A 115 0.71 -14.85 -25.39
CA PRO A 115 0.32 -16.23 -25.21
C PRO A 115 1.59 -17.09 -25.18
N ARG A 116 1.78 -17.86 -24.10
CA ARG A 116 2.85 -18.85 -24.04
C ARG A 116 2.51 -19.91 -25.09
N GLY A 117 3.33 -19.98 -26.13
CA GLY A 117 3.19 -20.98 -27.19
C GLY A 117 3.16 -22.38 -26.60
N ARG A 118 2.21 -23.17 -27.10
CA ARG A 118 2.00 -24.58 -26.76
C ARG A 118 3.04 -25.47 -27.44
#